data_AF-A0A961EU38-F1
#
_entry.id   AF-A0A961EU38-F1
#
_cell.length_a   1.000
_cell.length_b   1.000
_cell.length_c   1.000
_cell.angle_alpha   90.00
_cell.angle_beta   90.00
_cell.angle_gamma   90.00
#
_symmetry.space_group_name_H-M   'P 1'
#
loop_
_entity.id
_entity.type
_entity.pdbx_description
1 polymer ?
#
loop_
_entity_poly.entity_id
_entity_poly.type
_entity_poly.pdbx_seq_one_letter_code
_entity_poly.pdbx_strand_id
1 'polypeptide(L)'
;IGIPIDGQEMSIQDEDGKLLGDGEIGEICIKGPNVMQGYWNNPSATEESIRDGWLHTGDQGYRDQDGYYFIVGRKKEMIIRGGENIYPKEIEEVLHEHEDIQDCAVVGIPDKKYGEEVAAFIIVKPAASTGEKEIKSYLRQKMADFKRPRIIELVNDLPRTATGKIQKNKIIEEYAGNLKLINKVDGRVNIPYHWVYGKALSKFYTGLKYEEKIYGSVCPSCSRVQVPPKIYCGLCFVECTEYIELPRRGILESFTTVHLEFPGQPKKPPYSYGYIKLDGSHTHLYHLIEEIEEEDISVGLRVEAVWKDPEERTGTLYDIKYFRPV
;
A
#
# COMPACT_ATOMS: atom_id res chain seq x y z
N ILE A 1 -10.49 -44.10 4.29
CA ILE A 1 -9.50 -43.61 5.29
C ILE A 1 -10.04 -43.97 6.67
N GLY A 2 -9.17 -44.28 7.64
CA GLY A 2 -9.53 -44.86 8.93
C GLY A 2 -8.30 -45.47 9.56
N ILE A 3 -8.40 -46.68 10.09
CA ILE A 3 -7.25 -47.43 10.62
C ILE A 3 -6.57 -48.29 9.52
N PRO A 4 -5.28 -48.64 9.67
CA PRO A 4 -4.62 -49.59 8.78
C PRO A 4 -5.34 -50.94 8.76
N ILE A 5 -5.43 -51.55 7.58
CA ILE A 5 -5.93 -52.93 7.45
C ILE A 5 -4.87 -53.93 7.92
N ASP A 6 -5.29 -55.12 8.31
CA ASP A 6 -4.37 -56.16 8.80
C ASP A 6 -3.21 -56.44 7.82
N GLY A 7 -2.00 -56.48 8.37
CA GLY A 7 -0.77 -56.69 7.61
C GLY A 7 -0.25 -55.46 6.86
N GLN A 8 -0.86 -54.28 7.06
CA GLN A 8 -0.38 -53.00 6.55
C GLN A 8 0.05 -52.10 7.70
N GLU A 9 1.17 -51.41 7.51
CA GLU A 9 1.63 -50.34 8.35
C GLU A 9 1.30 -49.01 7.66
N MET A 10 0.80 -48.04 8.43
CA MET A 10 0.68 -46.65 7.98
C MET A 10 1.46 -45.76 8.93
N SER A 11 2.00 -44.66 8.41
CA SER A 11 2.65 -43.62 9.20
C SER A 11 2.37 -42.24 8.62
N ILE A 12 2.51 -41.22 9.44
CA ILE A 12 2.60 -39.83 9.00
C ILE A 12 4.09 -39.46 9.01
N GLN A 13 4.60 -38.97 7.89
CA GLN A 13 6.02 -38.61 7.74
C GLN A 13 6.19 -37.17 7.25
N ASP A 14 7.26 -36.51 7.68
CA ASP A 14 7.66 -35.22 7.11
C ASP A 14 8.39 -35.37 5.77
N GLU A 15 8.91 -34.26 5.21
CA GLU A 15 9.61 -34.26 3.93
C GLU A 15 10.94 -35.02 3.96
N ASP A 16 11.57 -35.13 5.14
CA ASP A 16 12.82 -35.84 5.37
C ASP A 16 12.59 -37.34 5.67
N GLY A 17 11.33 -37.80 5.68
CA GLY A 17 10.96 -39.20 5.96
C GLY A 17 10.92 -39.52 7.46
N LYS A 18 10.92 -38.51 8.34
CA LYS A 18 10.83 -38.72 9.78
C LYS A 18 9.38 -38.94 10.19
N LEU A 19 9.16 -39.91 11.08
CA LEU A 19 7.87 -40.18 11.68
C LEU A 19 7.39 -38.98 12.52
N LEU A 20 6.16 -38.56 12.27
CA LEU A 20 5.45 -37.53 13.01
C LEU A 20 4.50 -38.16 14.05
N GLY A 21 4.24 -37.42 15.13
CA GLY A 21 3.34 -37.81 16.21
C GLY A 21 1.87 -37.60 15.90
N ASP A 22 1.01 -37.97 16.85
CA ASP A 22 -0.43 -37.80 16.69
C ASP A 22 -0.81 -36.31 16.62
N GLY A 23 -1.72 -35.98 15.70
CA GLY A 23 -2.18 -34.63 15.42
C GLY A 23 -1.25 -33.80 14.52
N GLU A 24 -0.03 -34.26 14.25
CA GLU A 24 0.89 -33.59 13.33
C GLU A 24 0.52 -33.91 11.88
N ILE A 25 0.60 -32.89 11.01
CA ILE A 25 0.27 -33.04 9.59
C ILE A 25 1.54 -33.39 8.82
N GLY A 26 1.47 -34.45 8.02
CA GLY A 26 2.51 -34.84 7.08
C GLY A 26 1.98 -35.75 5.99
N GLU A 27 2.88 -36.41 5.27
CA GLU A 27 2.53 -37.36 4.22
C GLU A 27 2.11 -38.71 4.80
N ILE A 28 0.95 -39.21 4.35
CA ILE A 28 0.50 -40.56 4.70
C ILE A 28 1.35 -41.56 3.90
N CYS A 29 2.13 -42.37 4.61
CA CYS A 29 2.99 -43.38 4.03
C CYS A 29 2.48 -44.78 4.38
N ILE A 30 2.54 -45.71 3.43
CA ILE A 30 2.00 -47.07 3.60
C ILE A 30 3.10 -48.10 3.33
N LYS A 31 3.18 -49.15 4.16
CA LYS A 31 4.12 -50.26 3.98
C LYS A 31 3.39 -51.59 4.20
N GLY A 32 3.57 -52.53 3.27
CA GLY A 32 3.00 -53.86 3.38
C GLY A 32 2.88 -54.58 2.04
N PRO A 33 2.30 -55.79 2.04
CA PRO A 33 2.31 -56.70 0.88
C PRO A 33 1.55 -56.19 -0.35
N ASN A 34 0.60 -55.25 -0.14
CA ASN A 34 -0.20 -54.66 -1.22
C ASN A 34 0.45 -53.42 -1.87
N VAL A 35 1.61 -52.99 -1.39
CA VAL A 35 2.35 -51.88 -2.02
C VAL A 35 2.89 -52.35 -3.38
N MET A 36 2.73 -51.50 -4.41
CA MET A 36 3.23 -51.79 -5.75
C MET A 36 4.74 -52.02 -5.76
N GLN A 37 5.25 -52.81 -6.72
CA GLN A 37 6.70 -53.01 -6.88
C GLN A 37 7.41 -51.78 -7.46
N GLY A 38 6.67 -50.87 -8.11
CA GLY A 38 7.17 -49.67 -8.74
C GLY A 38 6.34 -49.26 -9.95
N TYR A 39 6.73 -48.15 -10.58
CA TYR A 39 6.14 -47.68 -11.82
C TYR A 39 6.79 -48.34 -13.02
N TRP A 40 5.96 -48.83 -13.94
CA TRP A 40 6.42 -49.47 -15.18
C TRP A 40 7.29 -48.50 -16.01
N ASN A 41 8.51 -48.94 -16.34
CA ASN A 41 9.49 -48.19 -17.13
C ASN A 41 9.80 -46.77 -16.58
N ASN A 42 9.66 -46.56 -15.26
CA ASN A 42 9.98 -45.30 -14.60
C ASN A 42 10.68 -45.52 -13.25
N PRO A 43 11.98 -45.87 -13.28
CA PRO A 43 12.75 -46.13 -12.06
C PRO A 43 12.86 -44.89 -11.17
N SER A 44 13.00 -43.69 -11.75
CA SER A 44 13.07 -42.44 -10.99
C SER A 44 11.78 -42.18 -10.19
N ALA A 45 10.60 -42.31 -10.79
CA ALA A 45 9.35 -42.18 -10.04
C ALA A 45 9.17 -43.31 -9.00
N THR A 46 9.75 -44.49 -9.26
CA THR A 46 9.71 -45.62 -8.30
C THR A 46 10.53 -45.30 -7.06
N GLU A 47 11.76 -44.82 -7.23
CA GLU A 47 12.63 -44.42 -6.12
C GLU A 47 12.08 -43.20 -5.37
N GLU A 48 11.42 -42.27 -6.07
CA GLU A 48 10.79 -41.12 -5.43
C GLU A 48 9.58 -41.51 -4.57
N SER A 49 8.73 -42.43 -5.06
CA SER A 49 7.50 -42.83 -4.37
C SER A 49 7.68 -43.99 -3.40
N ILE A 50 8.73 -44.79 -3.50
CA ILE A 50 9.00 -45.92 -2.60
C ILE A 50 10.37 -45.73 -1.95
N ARG A 51 10.38 -45.35 -0.67
CA ARG A 51 11.60 -45.08 0.10
C ARG A 51 11.62 -45.98 1.33
N ASP A 52 12.70 -46.74 1.51
CA ASP A 52 12.86 -47.67 2.64
C ASP A 52 11.67 -48.65 2.85
N GLY A 53 11.03 -49.03 1.75
CA GLY A 53 9.85 -49.90 1.72
C GLY A 53 8.51 -49.22 2.04
N TRP A 54 8.51 -47.90 2.24
CA TRP A 54 7.31 -47.08 2.41
C TRP A 54 6.89 -46.46 1.08
N LEU A 55 5.62 -46.65 0.73
CA LEU A 55 4.95 -45.93 -0.35
C LEU A 55 4.52 -44.54 0.15
N HIS A 56 5.16 -43.52 -0.40
CA HIS A 56 4.76 -42.13 -0.29
C HIS A 56 3.54 -41.88 -1.19
N THR A 57 2.36 -41.75 -0.57
CA THR A 57 1.08 -41.68 -1.32
C THR A 57 0.86 -40.33 -1.99
N GLY A 58 1.59 -39.29 -1.56
CA GLY A 58 1.33 -37.90 -1.91
C GLY A 58 0.10 -37.30 -1.24
N ASP A 59 -0.65 -38.05 -0.42
CA ASP A 59 -1.77 -37.54 0.37
C ASP A 59 -1.25 -37.01 1.71
N GLN A 60 -1.67 -35.80 2.05
CA GLN A 60 -1.31 -35.12 3.30
C GLN A 60 -2.41 -35.36 4.33
N GLY A 61 -2.03 -35.63 5.57
CA GLY A 61 -2.93 -36.04 6.62
C GLY A 61 -2.30 -36.07 8.00
N TYR A 62 -3.10 -36.43 8.98
CA TYR A 62 -2.65 -36.67 10.36
C TYR A 62 -3.30 -37.93 10.92
N ARG A 63 -2.71 -38.47 11.98
CA ARG A 63 -3.29 -39.55 12.79
C ARG A 63 -3.81 -38.97 14.10
N ASP A 64 -5.03 -39.29 14.51
CA ASP A 64 -5.53 -38.90 15.83
C ASP A 64 -5.05 -39.84 16.94
N GLN A 65 -5.41 -39.53 18.18
CA GLN A 65 -5.02 -40.31 19.37
C GLN A 65 -5.68 -41.69 19.42
N ASP A 66 -6.78 -41.88 18.69
CA ASP A 66 -7.51 -43.14 18.58
C ASP A 66 -6.98 -44.03 17.43
N GLY A 67 -5.97 -43.54 16.69
CA GLY A 67 -5.28 -44.26 15.62
C GLY A 67 -5.92 -44.10 14.23
N TYR A 68 -6.94 -43.24 14.09
CA TYR A 68 -7.58 -42.95 12.81
C TYR A 68 -6.77 -41.95 12.00
N TYR A 69 -6.64 -42.23 10.70
CA TYR A 69 -6.01 -41.33 9.75
C TYR A 69 -7.04 -40.42 9.08
N PHE A 70 -6.67 -39.17 8.87
CA PHE A 70 -7.48 -38.17 8.18
C PHE A 70 -6.68 -37.57 7.03
N ILE A 71 -7.31 -37.37 5.86
CA ILE A 71 -6.69 -36.72 4.70
C ILE A 71 -7.09 -35.25 4.69
N VAL A 72 -6.10 -34.36 4.81
CA VAL A 72 -6.30 -32.91 4.72
C VAL A 72 -6.03 -32.36 3.32
N GLY A 73 -5.33 -33.11 2.45
CA GLY A 73 -5.09 -32.65 1.08
C GLY A 73 -4.09 -33.50 0.31
N ARG A 74 -3.56 -32.92 -0.77
CA ARG A 74 -2.51 -33.51 -1.61
C ARG A 74 -1.25 -32.67 -1.52
N LYS A 75 -0.09 -33.32 -1.39
CA LYS A 75 1.22 -32.65 -1.31
C LYS A 75 1.46 -31.72 -2.51
N LYS A 76 1.08 -32.17 -3.71
CA LYS A 76 1.22 -31.39 -4.96
C LYS A 76 0.22 -30.23 -5.13
N GLU A 77 -0.83 -30.19 -4.31
CA GLU A 77 -1.83 -29.10 -4.34
C GLU A 77 -1.68 -28.15 -3.15
N MET A 78 -0.70 -28.38 -2.27
CA MET A 78 -0.45 -27.51 -1.12
C MET A 78 0.01 -26.14 -1.58
N ILE A 79 -0.56 -25.09 -1.00
CA ILE A 79 -0.19 -23.69 -1.25
C ILE A 79 0.79 -23.26 -0.17
N ILE A 80 1.91 -22.67 -0.56
CA ILE A 80 2.91 -22.12 0.36
C ILE A 80 2.86 -20.59 0.29
N ARG A 81 2.23 -19.98 1.29
CA ARG A 81 2.05 -18.54 1.36
C ARG A 81 2.92 -17.95 2.46
N GLY A 82 4.02 -17.30 2.09
CA GLY A 82 4.90 -16.62 3.04
C GLY A 82 5.50 -17.54 4.11
N GLY A 83 5.69 -18.83 3.79
CA GLY A 83 6.20 -19.87 4.70
C GLY A 83 5.13 -20.70 5.41
N GLU A 84 3.85 -20.37 5.24
CA GLU A 84 2.73 -21.13 5.83
C GLU A 84 2.16 -22.13 4.82
N ASN A 85 1.93 -23.37 5.26
CA ASN A 85 1.29 -24.42 4.48
C ASN A 85 -0.23 -24.30 4.55
N ILE A 86 -0.87 -24.16 3.38
CA ILE A 86 -2.31 -24.02 3.25
C ILE A 86 -2.82 -25.16 2.36
N TYR A 87 -3.78 -25.93 2.87
CA TYR A 87 -4.38 -27.04 2.14
C TYR A 87 -5.68 -26.57 1.47
N PRO A 88 -5.76 -26.49 0.14
CA PRO A 88 -6.95 -25.99 -0.55
C PRO A 88 -8.22 -26.74 -0.19
N LYS A 89 -8.10 -28.05 0.04
CA LYS A 89 -9.23 -28.93 0.34
C LYS A 89 -9.97 -28.52 1.62
N GLU A 90 -9.25 -28.06 2.65
CA GLU A 90 -9.85 -27.53 3.88
C GLU A 90 -10.76 -26.32 3.57
N ILE A 91 -10.32 -25.45 2.67
CA ILE A 91 -11.06 -24.26 2.26
C ILE A 91 -12.25 -24.64 1.37
N GLU A 92 -12.03 -25.58 0.43
CA GLU A 92 -13.08 -26.11 -0.45
C GLU A 92 -14.20 -26.77 0.36
N GLU A 93 -13.87 -27.57 1.38
CA GLU A 93 -14.86 -28.21 2.26
C GLU A 93 -15.70 -27.16 2.99
N VAL A 94 -15.08 -26.11 3.54
CA VAL A 94 -15.82 -25.00 4.18
C VAL A 94 -16.69 -24.26 3.17
N LEU A 95 -16.20 -24.02 1.95
CA LEU A 95 -17.00 -23.36 0.92
C LEU A 95 -18.19 -24.23 0.47
N HIS A 96 -18.02 -25.55 0.40
CA HIS A 96 -19.10 -26.48 0.07
C HIS A 96 -20.20 -26.56 1.13
N GLU A 97 -19.92 -26.18 2.39
CA GLU A 97 -20.95 -26.03 3.42
C GLU A 97 -21.87 -24.81 3.19
N HIS A 98 -21.48 -23.87 2.33
CA HIS A 98 -22.27 -22.66 2.07
C HIS A 98 -23.48 -22.95 1.17
N GLU A 99 -24.69 -22.56 1.60
CA GLU A 99 -25.94 -22.90 0.91
C GLU A 99 -26.00 -22.43 -0.55
N ASP A 100 -25.41 -21.28 -0.86
CA ASP A 100 -25.42 -20.71 -2.21
C ASP A 100 -24.29 -21.20 -3.14
N ILE A 101 -23.30 -21.93 -2.62
CA ILE A 101 -22.17 -22.41 -3.43
C ILE A 101 -22.53 -23.73 -4.09
N GLN A 102 -22.39 -23.80 -5.41
CA GLN A 102 -22.62 -25.02 -6.20
C GLN A 102 -21.35 -25.86 -6.27
N ASP A 103 -20.24 -25.22 -6.64
CA ASP A 103 -18.93 -25.87 -6.72
C ASP A 103 -17.82 -24.84 -6.53
N CYS A 104 -16.63 -25.28 -6.15
CA CYS A 104 -15.49 -24.38 -5.99
C CYS A 104 -14.16 -25.09 -6.26
N ALA A 105 -13.15 -24.29 -6.58
CA ALA A 105 -11.77 -24.73 -6.65
C ALA A 105 -10.88 -23.69 -5.99
N VAL A 106 -10.02 -24.14 -5.08
CA VAL A 106 -9.03 -23.30 -4.41
C VAL A 106 -7.66 -23.67 -4.92
N VAL A 107 -6.90 -22.65 -5.32
CA VAL A 107 -5.57 -22.79 -5.91
C VAL A 107 -4.63 -21.72 -5.38
N GLY A 108 -3.33 -22.05 -5.37
CA GLY A 108 -2.25 -21.08 -5.18
C GLY A 108 -1.98 -20.40 -6.50
N ILE A 109 -2.00 -19.07 -6.51
CA ILE A 109 -1.56 -18.29 -7.67
C ILE A 109 -0.24 -17.58 -7.35
N PRO A 110 0.65 -17.37 -8.34
CA PRO A 110 1.92 -16.69 -8.08
C PRO A 110 1.72 -15.28 -7.51
N ASP A 111 2.41 -14.99 -6.40
CA ASP A 111 2.42 -13.68 -5.76
C ASP A 111 3.86 -13.19 -5.52
N LYS A 112 4.11 -11.91 -5.82
CA LYS A 112 5.46 -11.34 -5.74
C LYS A 112 6.00 -11.23 -4.32
N LYS A 113 5.12 -11.15 -3.31
CA LYS A 113 5.49 -10.90 -1.92
C LYS A 113 5.53 -12.19 -1.11
N TYR A 114 4.58 -13.09 -1.33
CA TYR A 114 4.38 -14.29 -0.53
C TYR A 114 4.74 -15.60 -1.26
N GLY A 115 5.18 -15.52 -2.52
CA GLY A 115 5.42 -16.69 -3.37
C GLY A 115 4.14 -17.16 -4.02
N GLU A 116 3.15 -17.53 -3.19
CA GLU A 116 1.78 -17.82 -3.61
C GLU A 116 0.75 -17.04 -2.79
N GLU A 117 -0.39 -16.74 -3.40
CA GLU A 117 -1.57 -16.20 -2.74
C GLU A 117 -2.77 -17.14 -2.99
N VAL A 118 -3.65 -17.25 -2.01
CA VAL A 118 -4.80 -18.16 -2.07
C VAL A 118 -5.90 -17.50 -2.90
N ALA A 119 -6.32 -18.20 -3.96
CA ALA A 119 -7.44 -17.80 -4.81
C ALA A 119 -8.54 -18.87 -4.80
N ALA A 120 -9.80 -18.45 -4.68
CA ALA A 120 -10.97 -19.31 -4.78
C ALA A 120 -11.79 -18.95 -6.02
N PHE A 121 -12.06 -19.95 -6.85
CA PHE A 121 -12.94 -19.85 -8.02
C PHE A 121 -14.23 -20.56 -7.71
N ILE A 122 -15.34 -19.82 -7.72
CA ILE A 122 -16.59 -20.28 -7.12
C ILE A 122 -17.71 -20.21 -8.16
N ILE A 123 -18.42 -21.31 -8.32
CA ILE A 123 -19.68 -21.39 -9.04
C ILE A 123 -20.80 -21.25 -8.01
N VAL A 124 -21.63 -20.23 -8.15
CA VAL A 124 -22.83 -20.03 -7.34
C VAL A 124 -24.01 -20.78 -7.95
N LYS A 125 -24.94 -21.25 -7.10
CA LYS A 125 -26.16 -21.91 -7.56
C LYS A 125 -27.03 -20.96 -8.41
N PRO A 126 -27.80 -21.47 -9.37
CA PRO A 126 -28.76 -20.66 -10.11
C PRO A 126 -29.70 -19.90 -9.17
N ALA A 127 -29.90 -18.60 -9.44
CA ALA A 127 -30.71 -17.68 -8.63
C ALA A 127 -30.16 -17.28 -7.24
N ALA A 128 -28.96 -17.73 -6.85
CA ALA A 128 -28.27 -17.17 -5.68
C ALA A 128 -27.76 -15.75 -5.97
N SER A 129 -27.80 -14.89 -4.95
CA SER A 129 -27.29 -13.51 -5.02
C SER A 129 -25.98 -13.30 -4.23
N THR A 130 -25.37 -14.38 -3.75
CA THR A 130 -24.14 -14.31 -2.96
C THR A 130 -22.98 -13.79 -3.81
N GLY A 131 -22.33 -12.74 -3.31
CA GLY A 131 -21.18 -12.09 -3.93
C GLY A 131 -19.87 -12.33 -3.17
N GLU A 132 -18.79 -11.77 -3.70
CA GLU A 132 -17.46 -11.85 -3.09
C GLU A 132 -17.44 -11.43 -1.60
N LYS A 133 -18.15 -10.34 -1.26
CA LYS A 133 -18.13 -9.78 0.10
C LYS A 133 -18.78 -10.71 1.11
N GLU A 134 -19.88 -11.32 0.74
CA GLU A 134 -20.64 -12.28 1.55
C GLU A 134 -19.77 -13.52 1.81
N ILE A 135 -19.11 -14.05 0.78
CA ILE A 135 -18.21 -15.21 0.90
C ILE A 135 -17.01 -14.88 1.80
N LYS A 136 -16.39 -13.69 1.64
CA LYS A 136 -15.30 -13.24 2.53
C LYS A 136 -15.75 -13.14 4.00
N SER A 137 -16.98 -12.67 4.23
CA SER A 137 -17.56 -12.58 5.57
C SER A 137 -17.81 -13.97 6.16
N TYR A 138 -18.34 -14.90 5.37
CA TYR A 138 -18.56 -16.29 5.77
C TYR A 138 -17.25 -16.98 6.18
N LEU A 139 -16.23 -16.91 5.31
CA LEU A 139 -14.91 -17.50 5.59
C LEU A 139 -14.23 -16.88 6.83
N ARG A 140 -14.47 -15.59 7.12
CA ARG A 140 -13.96 -14.93 8.33
C ARG A 140 -14.42 -15.59 9.62
N GLN A 141 -15.62 -16.17 9.62
CA GLN A 141 -16.22 -16.78 10.82
C GLN A 141 -15.79 -18.24 11.00
N LYS A 142 -15.26 -18.88 9.95
CA LYS A 142 -15.00 -20.32 9.90
C LYS A 142 -13.52 -20.70 9.96
N MET A 143 -12.60 -19.81 9.56
CA MET A 143 -11.17 -20.14 9.50
C MET A 143 -10.24 -18.95 9.83
N ALA A 144 -8.99 -19.27 10.14
CA ALA A 144 -7.95 -18.30 10.47
C ALA A 144 -7.61 -17.38 9.28
N ASP A 145 -7.21 -16.13 9.57
CA ASP A 145 -7.02 -15.09 8.54
C ASP A 145 -6.07 -15.48 7.40
N PHE A 146 -4.98 -16.17 7.72
CA PHE A 146 -3.94 -16.51 6.77
C PHE A 146 -4.34 -17.60 5.76
N LYS A 147 -5.31 -18.45 6.11
CA LYS A 147 -5.84 -19.50 5.21
C LYS A 147 -6.89 -18.96 4.24
N ARG A 148 -7.46 -17.79 4.49
CA ARG A 148 -8.59 -17.27 3.70
C ARG A 148 -8.11 -16.85 2.31
N PRO A 149 -8.83 -17.24 1.25
CA PRO A 149 -8.66 -16.68 -0.09
C PRO A 149 -8.68 -15.15 -0.07
N ARG A 150 -7.62 -14.52 -0.57
CA ARG A 150 -7.59 -13.07 -0.79
C ARG A 150 -8.29 -12.70 -2.08
N ILE A 151 -8.25 -13.61 -3.05
CA ILE A 151 -8.88 -13.49 -4.35
C ILE A 151 -10.06 -14.45 -4.38
N ILE A 152 -11.22 -13.92 -4.75
CA ILE A 152 -12.43 -14.70 -4.96
C ILE A 152 -12.98 -14.29 -6.31
N GLU A 153 -13.05 -15.26 -7.22
CA GLU A 153 -13.57 -15.07 -8.56
C GLU A 153 -14.85 -15.89 -8.70
N LEU A 154 -15.94 -15.22 -9.07
CA LEU A 154 -17.19 -15.90 -9.39
C LEU A 154 -17.14 -16.31 -10.87
N VAL A 155 -17.20 -17.60 -11.12
CA VAL A 155 -17.08 -18.18 -12.46
C VAL A 155 -18.33 -18.96 -12.83
N ASN A 156 -18.62 -19.02 -14.14
CA ASN A 156 -19.76 -19.78 -14.63
C ASN A 156 -19.47 -21.28 -14.74
N ASP A 157 -18.19 -21.65 -14.89
CA ASP A 157 -17.75 -23.03 -15.01
C ASP A 157 -16.31 -23.19 -14.52
N LEU A 158 -15.93 -24.44 -14.21
CA LEU A 158 -14.58 -24.83 -13.81
C LEU A 158 -14.06 -25.88 -14.81
N PRO A 159 -12.81 -25.76 -15.30
CA PRO A 159 -12.26 -26.70 -16.27
C PRO A 159 -12.16 -28.10 -15.66
N ARG A 160 -12.66 -29.11 -16.38
CA ARG A 160 -12.70 -30.50 -15.91
C ARG A 160 -12.06 -31.47 -16.90
N THR A 161 -11.56 -32.58 -16.37
CA THR A 161 -11.20 -33.76 -17.16
C THR A 161 -12.47 -34.46 -17.69
N ALA A 162 -12.31 -35.38 -18.64
CA ALA A 162 -13.40 -36.24 -19.11
C ALA A 162 -14.06 -37.07 -17.99
N THR A 163 -13.36 -37.27 -16.86
CA THR A 163 -13.85 -37.95 -15.66
C THR A 163 -14.54 -37.01 -14.65
N GLY A 164 -14.69 -35.72 -14.98
CA GLY A 164 -15.35 -34.72 -14.15
C GLY A 164 -14.47 -34.09 -13.05
N LYS A 165 -13.19 -34.47 -12.96
CA LYS A 165 -12.24 -33.91 -11.99
C LYS A 165 -11.83 -32.50 -12.41
N ILE A 166 -11.90 -31.55 -11.47
CA ILE A 166 -11.45 -30.18 -11.70
C ILE A 166 -9.96 -30.14 -12.01
N GLN A 167 -9.59 -29.43 -13.07
CA GLN A 167 -8.22 -29.24 -13.52
C GLN A 167 -7.65 -27.95 -12.94
N LYS A 168 -7.23 -27.97 -11.67
CA LYS A 168 -6.64 -26.83 -10.96
C LYS A 168 -5.49 -26.16 -11.73
N ASN A 169 -4.64 -26.95 -12.40
CA ASN A 169 -3.55 -26.41 -13.23
C ASN A 169 -4.07 -25.52 -14.38
N LYS A 170 -5.17 -25.90 -15.04
CA LYS A 170 -5.76 -25.06 -16.09
C LYS A 170 -6.34 -23.78 -15.53
N ILE A 171 -6.93 -23.82 -14.33
CA ILE A 171 -7.41 -22.60 -13.65
C ILE A 171 -6.25 -21.63 -13.42
N ILE A 172 -5.11 -22.13 -12.93
CA ILE A 172 -3.91 -21.32 -12.70
C ILE A 172 -3.40 -20.74 -14.03
N GLU A 173 -3.32 -21.55 -15.10
CA GLU A 173 -2.89 -21.11 -16.44
C GLU A 173 -3.82 -20.05 -17.05
N GLU A 174 -5.14 -20.28 -17.00
CA GLU A 174 -6.14 -19.34 -17.51
C GLU A 174 -6.16 -18.04 -16.71
N TYR A 175 -6.07 -18.13 -15.38
CA TYR A 175 -6.01 -16.94 -14.52
C TYR A 175 -4.71 -16.16 -14.74
N ALA A 176 -3.56 -16.83 -14.79
CA ALA A 176 -2.27 -16.20 -15.07
C ALA A 176 -2.21 -15.59 -16.48
N GLY A 177 -2.82 -16.23 -17.48
CA GLY A 177 -2.94 -15.69 -18.83
C GLY A 177 -3.89 -14.49 -18.94
N ASN A 178 -4.95 -14.47 -18.11
CA ASN A 178 -5.91 -13.37 -18.05
C ASN A 178 -5.45 -12.21 -17.16
N LEU A 179 -4.50 -12.44 -16.25
CA LEU A 179 -3.77 -11.38 -15.55
C LEU A 179 -2.92 -10.59 -16.55
N LYS A 180 -3.57 -9.69 -17.31
CA LYS A 180 -2.87 -8.56 -17.91
C LYS A 180 -2.28 -7.77 -16.76
N LEU A 181 -0.98 -7.95 -16.52
CA LEU A 181 -0.17 -6.99 -15.79
C LEU A 181 -0.31 -5.65 -16.53
N ILE A 182 -1.30 -4.85 -16.14
CA ILE A 182 -1.36 -3.44 -16.49
C ILE A 182 -0.33 -2.74 -15.59
N ASN A 183 0.94 -3.09 -15.76
CA ASN A 183 2.06 -2.37 -15.13
C ASN A 183 2.17 -0.93 -15.67
N LYS A 184 1.38 -0.61 -16.71
CA LYS A 184 1.29 0.69 -17.33
C LYS A 184 -0.11 0.87 -17.91
N VAL A 185 -0.92 1.69 -17.24
CA VAL A 185 -2.06 2.32 -17.92
C VAL A 185 -1.45 3.49 -18.69
N ASP A 186 -1.40 3.41 -20.03
CA ASP A 186 -1.10 4.58 -20.86
C ASP A 186 -2.30 5.52 -20.81
N GLY A 187 -2.30 6.38 -19.79
CA GLY A 187 -3.35 7.34 -19.52
C GLY A 187 -2.77 8.52 -18.76
N ARG A 188 -3.16 9.73 -19.16
CA ARG A 188 -2.82 10.94 -18.41
C ARG A 188 -3.93 11.14 -17.40
N VAL A 189 -3.71 10.77 -16.15
CA VAL A 189 -4.63 11.15 -15.08
C VAL A 189 -4.46 12.65 -14.87
N ASN A 190 -5.41 13.42 -15.41
CA ASN A 190 -5.55 14.82 -15.04
C ASN A 190 -6.28 14.84 -13.70
N ILE A 191 -5.53 14.92 -12.60
CA ILE A 191 -6.10 15.22 -11.29
C ILE A 191 -6.19 16.75 -11.23
N PRO A 192 -7.37 17.37 -11.42
CA PRO A 192 -7.51 18.80 -11.23
C PRO A 192 -7.32 19.08 -9.73
N TYR A 193 -6.09 19.36 -9.32
CA TYR A 193 -5.85 19.92 -8.00
C TYR A 193 -6.12 21.43 -8.07
N HIS A 194 -6.83 21.95 -7.08
CA HIS A 194 -6.86 23.37 -6.82
C HIS A 194 -5.89 23.59 -5.66
N TRP A 195 -4.79 24.32 -5.88
CA TRP A 195 -3.90 24.71 -4.79
C TRP A 195 -4.68 25.61 -3.83
N VAL A 196 -5.09 25.06 -2.69
CA VAL A 196 -5.58 25.87 -1.58
C VAL A 196 -4.39 26.05 -0.65
N TYR A 197 -3.89 27.26 -0.51
CA TYR A 197 -2.72 27.57 0.33
C TYR A 197 -2.98 27.41 1.85
N GLY A 198 -4.10 26.77 2.23
CA GLY A 198 -4.58 26.68 3.61
C GLY A 198 -5.11 28.03 4.12
N LYS A 199 -5.73 28.02 5.30
CA LYS A 199 -6.43 29.19 5.87
C LYS A 199 -5.50 30.41 6.03
N ALA A 200 -4.26 30.19 6.48
CA ALA A 200 -3.32 31.26 6.78
C ALA A 200 -2.78 31.97 5.53
N LEU A 201 -2.22 31.20 4.59
CA LEU A 201 -1.63 31.78 3.40
C LEU A 201 -2.67 32.21 2.38
N SER A 202 -3.89 31.63 2.38
CA SER A 202 -4.97 32.13 1.53
C SER A 202 -5.28 33.59 1.84
N LYS A 203 -5.48 33.95 3.12
CA LYS A 203 -5.73 35.35 3.50
C LYS A 203 -4.55 36.27 3.13
N PHE A 204 -3.32 35.79 3.33
CA PHE A 204 -2.12 36.52 2.93
C PHE A 204 -2.08 36.83 1.44
N TYR A 205 -2.12 35.81 0.59
CA TYR A 205 -2.00 35.98 -0.86
C TYR A 205 -3.20 36.68 -1.49
N THR A 206 -4.42 36.51 -0.94
CA THR A 206 -5.58 37.31 -1.33
C THR A 206 -5.36 38.78 -1.01
N GLY A 207 -4.83 39.10 0.18
CA GLY A 207 -4.47 40.48 0.56
C GLY A 207 -3.42 41.09 -0.35
N LEU A 208 -2.37 40.32 -0.69
CA LEU A 208 -1.34 40.79 -1.63
C LEU A 208 -1.92 41.08 -3.02
N LYS A 209 -2.74 40.16 -3.54
CA LYS A 209 -3.28 40.24 -4.90
C LYS A 209 -4.32 41.32 -5.07
N TYR A 210 -5.30 41.38 -4.17
CA TYR A 210 -6.50 42.19 -4.39
C TYR A 210 -6.57 43.46 -3.54
N GLU A 211 -5.82 43.54 -2.44
CA GLU A 211 -6.02 44.58 -1.43
C GLU A 211 -4.79 45.48 -1.19
N GLU A 212 -3.61 45.14 -1.74
CA GLU A 212 -2.33 45.79 -1.39
C GLU A 212 -2.05 45.76 0.12
N LYS A 213 -2.48 44.67 0.78
CA LYS A 213 -2.38 44.50 2.22
C LYS A 213 -1.53 43.30 2.59
N ILE A 214 -0.70 43.48 3.61
CA ILE A 214 0.12 42.42 4.17
C ILE A 214 -0.54 41.93 5.46
N TYR A 215 -0.96 40.67 5.50
CA TYR A 215 -1.56 40.08 6.70
C TYR A 215 -0.56 39.21 7.47
N GLY A 216 -0.59 39.29 8.79
CA GLY A 216 0.15 38.40 9.70
C GLY A 216 -0.81 37.63 10.61
N SER A 217 -0.36 36.48 11.13
CA SER A 217 -1.10 35.68 12.12
C SER A 217 -0.68 36.05 13.53
N VAL A 218 -1.63 36.20 14.45
CA VAL A 218 -1.35 36.49 15.87
C VAL A 218 -1.46 35.22 16.70
N CYS A 219 -0.46 34.98 17.55
CA CYS A 219 -0.52 33.89 18.52
C CYS A 219 -1.41 34.27 19.71
N PRO A 220 -2.45 33.48 20.06
CA PRO A 220 -3.30 33.78 21.20
C PRO A 220 -2.58 33.61 22.55
N SER A 221 -1.51 32.81 22.60
CA SER A 221 -0.79 32.53 23.85
C SER A 221 0.30 33.55 24.18
N CYS A 222 1.06 34.03 23.18
CA CYS A 222 2.20 34.93 23.39
C CYS A 222 2.09 36.26 22.63
N SER A 223 0.94 36.52 21.99
CA SER A 223 0.68 37.73 21.21
C SER A 223 1.67 38.00 20.07
N ARG A 224 2.50 37.02 19.72
CA ARG A 224 3.51 37.14 18.66
C ARG A 224 2.81 37.23 17.30
N VAL A 225 3.21 38.23 16.51
CA VAL A 225 2.73 38.45 15.15
C VAL A 225 3.71 37.86 14.15
N GLN A 226 3.24 36.93 13.32
CA GLN A 226 4.07 36.23 12.32
C GLN A 226 3.67 36.64 10.90
N VAL A 227 4.66 37.03 10.12
CA VAL A 227 4.61 37.29 8.68
C VAL A 227 5.75 36.53 7.97
N PRO A 228 5.48 35.75 6.91
CA PRO A 228 4.14 35.33 6.45
C PRO A 228 3.36 34.61 7.57
N PRO A 229 2.01 34.64 7.54
CA PRO A 229 1.20 34.04 8.59
C PRO A 229 1.39 32.53 8.63
N LYS A 230 1.41 31.97 9.83
CA LYS A 230 1.52 30.53 10.08
C LYS A 230 0.28 30.06 10.82
N ILE A 231 -0.19 28.85 10.50
CA ILE A 231 -1.32 28.22 11.21
C ILE A 231 -0.94 27.94 12.67
N TYR A 232 0.33 27.70 12.96
CA TYR A 232 0.83 27.51 14.31
C TYR A 232 1.88 28.55 14.69
N CYS A 233 1.90 28.93 15.95
CA CYS A 233 2.96 29.77 16.50
C CYS A 233 4.30 29.02 16.46
N GLY A 234 5.34 29.61 15.86
CA GLY A 234 6.67 29.01 15.80
C GLY A 234 7.40 28.88 17.14
N LEU A 235 6.85 29.44 18.23
CA LEU A 235 7.37 29.28 19.59
C LEU A 235 6.43 28.46 20.48
N CYS A 236 5.15 28.80 20.52
CA CYS A 236 4.19 28.19 21.43
C CYS A 236 3.52 26.93 20.86
N PHE A 237 3.65 26.67 19.55
CA PHE A 237 2.98 25.57 18.84
C PHE A 237 1.44 25.54 18.97
N VAL A 238 0.83 26.62 19.44
CA VAL A 238 -0.63 26.79 19.46
C VAL A 238 -1.14 27.28 18.12
N GLU A 239 -2.37 26.91 17.77
CA GLU A 239 -3.03 27.35 16.54
C GLU A 239 -3.30 28.87 16.58
N CYS A 240 -2.88 29.58 15.53
CA CYS A 240 -3.13 30.99 15.32
C CYS A 240 -4.37 31.15 14.42
N THR A 241 -5.49 31.53 15.03
CA THR A 241 -6.77 31.72 14.32
C THR A 241 -7.03 33.19 13.96
N GLU A 242 -6.34 34.12 14.62
CA GLU A 242 -6.48 35.56 14.40
C GLU A 242 -5.44 36.10 13.42
N TYR A 243 -5.87 37.08 12.62
CA TYR A 243 -5.04 37.73 11.60
C TYR A 243 -5.17 39.23 11.70
N ILE A 244 -4.03 39.92 11.62
CA ILE A 244 -3.97 41.38 11.64
C ILE A 244 -3.32 41.90 10.36
N GLU A 245 -3.74 43.08 9.95
CA GLU A 245 -3.07 43.84 8.88
C GLU A 245 -1.78 44.45 9.45
N LEU A 246 -0.67 44.22 8.75
CA LEU A 246 0.62 44.80 9.06
C LEU A 246 0.87 46.01 8.15
N PRO A 247 1.50 47.07 8.67
CA PRO A 247 2.00 48.16 7.84
C PRO A 247 2.93 47.64 6.75
N ARG A 248 2.90 48.29 5.59
CA ARG A 248 3.82 48.02 4.48
C ARG A 248 5.26 48.51 4.71
N ARG A 249 5.52 49.14 5.86
CA ARG A 249 6.82 49.68 6.25
C ARG A 249 7.50 48.78 7.27
N GLY A 250 8.83 48.77 7.23
CA GLY A 250 9.63 47.95 8.14
C GLY A 250 11.08 48.40 8.21
N ILE A 251 11.87 47.57 8.89
CA ILE A 251 13.31 47.73 9.05
C ILE A 251 14.01 46.55 8.37
N LEU A 252 15.06 46.84 7.62
CA LEU A 252 15.98 45.85 7.09
C LEU A 252 16.90 45.34 8.21
N GLU A 253 16.73 44.10 8.67
CA GLU A 253 17.55 43.53 9.75
C GLU A 253 18.81 42.82 9.24
N SER A 254 18.77 42.26 8.04
CA SER A 254 19.93 41.71 7.35
C SER A 254 19.68 41.67 5.85
N PHE A 255 20.74 41.64 5.05
CA PHE A 255 20.63 41.57 3.59
C PHE A 255 21.80 40.78 2.98
N THR A 256 21.62 40.39 1.72
CA THR A 256 22.64 39.78 0.89
C THR A 256 22.52 40.31 -0.53
N THR A 257 23.64 40.60 -1.17
CA THR A 257 23.70 40.94 -2.59
C THR A 257 24.14 39.72 -3.39
N VAL A 258 23.46 39.44 -4.49
CA VAL A 258 23.83 38.35 -5.41
C VAL A 258 24.49 38.95 -6.64
N HIS A 259 25.75 38.58 -6.89
CA HIS A 259 26.52 39.03 -8.06
C HIS A 259 26.69 37.95 -9.14
N LEU A 260 26.48 36.68 -8.78
CA LEU A 260 26.71 35.54 -9.68
C LEU A 260 25.39 35.08 -10.30
N GLU A 261 25.40 34.83 -11.60
CA GLU A 261 24.24 34.33 -12.33
C GLU A 261 24.04 32.82 -12.10
N PHE A 262 22.80 32.38 -11.85
CA PHE A 262 22.45 30.96 -11.73
C PHE A 262 21.02 30.66 -12.22
N PRO A 263 20.69 29.41 -12.60
CA PRO A 263 19.35 29.06 -13.08
C PRO A 263 18.26 29.28 -12.02
N GLY A 264 17.14 29.88 -12.41
CA GLY A 264 15.98 30.12 -11.54
C GLY A 264 16.05 31.42 -10.73
N GLN A 265 16.98 32.32 -11.05
CA GLN A 265 17.05 33.65 -10.44
C GLN A 265 15.83 34.52 -10.78
N PRO A 266 15.41 35.38 -9.84
CA PRO A 266 14.30 36.32 -10.03
C PRO A 266 14.64 37.45 -11.03
N LYS A 267 15.92 37.82 -11.12
CA LYS A 267 16.45 38.94 -11.92
C LYS A 267 17.92 38.68 -12.23
N LYS A 268 18.47 39.40 -13.22
CA LYS A 268 19.90 39.39 -13.51
C LYS A 268 20.68 40.13 -12.40
N PRO A 269 21.78 39.58 -11.90
CA PRO A 269 22.69 40.25 -10.99
C PRO A 269 23.24 41.59 -11.53
N PRO A 270 23.64 42.54 -10.65
CA PRO A 270 23.52 42.49 -9.19
C PRO A 270 22.10 42.82 -8.70
N TYR A 271 21.66 42.15 -7.63
CA TYR A 271 20.43 42.51 -6.89
C TYR A 271 20.55 42.12 -5.42
N SER A 272 19.82 42.82 -4.56
CA SER A 272 19.87 42.63 -3.11
C SER A 272 18.56 42.06 -2.57
N TYR A 273 18.70 41.09 -1.67
CA TYR A 273 17.60 40.55 -0.88
C TYR A 273 17.78 40.90 0.58
N GLY A 274 16.68 41.25 1.24
CA GLY A 274 16.64 41.65 2.64
C GLY A 274 15.69 40.80 3.47
N TYR A 275 16.07 40.53 4.72
CA TYR A 275 15.15 40.14 5.78
C TYR A 275 14.54 41.40 6.40
N ILE A 276 13.28 41.63 6.08
CA ILE A 276 12.54 42.84 6.41
C ILE A 276 11.59 42.51 7.54
N LYS A 277 11.75 43.20 8.66
CA LYS A 277 10.81 43.12 9.78
C LYS A 277 9.83 44.28 9.67
N LEU A 278 8.58 43.96 9.34
CA LEU A 278 7.51 44.95 9.26
C LEU A 278 7.19 45.52 10.63
N ASP A 279 6.70 46.75 10.66
CA ASP A 279 6.31 47.40 11.91
C ASP A 279 5.23 46.57 12.63
N GLY A 280 5.49 46.19 13.88
CA GLY A 280 4.59 45.32 14.65
C GLY A 280 4.73 43.82 14.37
N SER A 281 5.57 43.39 13.41
CA SER A 281 5.87 41.97 13.20
C SER A 281 7.00 41.48 14.10
N HIS A 282 6.97 40.18 14.41
CA HIS A 282 8.03 39.50 15.18
C HIS A 282 8.83 38.51 14.31
N THR A 283 8.46 38.37 13.04
CA THR A 283 9.17 37.59 12.03
C THR A 283 9.35 38.43 10.78
N HIS A 284 10.09 37.90 9.82
CA HIS A 284 10.60 38.64 8.67
C HIS A 284 9.95 38.19 7.37
N LEU A 285 9.82 39.13 6.45
CA LEU A 285 9.66 38.85 5.04
C LEU A 285 11.03 38.89 4.37
N TYR A 286 11.31 37.90 3.53
CA TYR A 286 12.50 37.88 2.70
C TYR A 286 12.13 38.39 1.30
N HIS A 287 12.65 39.55 0.90
CA HIS A 287 12.29 40.13 -0.40
C HIS A 287 13.35 41.07 -0.97
N LEU A 288 13.14 41.55 -2.21
CA LEU A 288 14.08 42.37 -2.96
C LEU A 288 14.14 43.78 -2.37
N ILE A 289 15.33 44.35 -2.32
CA ILE A 289 15.58 45.76 -2.02
C ILE A 289 16.01 46.44 -3.32
N GLU A 290 15.25 47.44 -3.78
CA GLU A 290 15.56 48.21 -4.99
C GLU A 290 15.42 49.73 -4.71
N GLU A 291 15.67 50.56 -5.73
CA GLU A 291 15.70 52.03 -5.63
C GLU A 291 16.78 52.56 -4.65
N ILE A 292 17.87 51.81 -4.49
CA ILE A 292 19.05 52.18 -3.71
C ILE A 292 20.30 51.53 -4.31
N GLU A 293 21.41 52.25 -4.30
CA GLU A 293 22.71 51.71 -4.69
C GLU A 293 23.20 50.71 -3.65
N GLU A 294 23.87 49.64 -4.09
CA GLU A 294 24.32 48.55 -3.22
C GLU A 294 25.13 49.03 -2.02
N GLU A 295 25.99 50.01 -2.25
CA GLU A 295 26.92 50.60 -1.28
C GLU A 295 26.19 51.33 -0.13
N ASP A 296 24.95 51.76 -0.38
CA ASP A 296 24.12 52.49 0.58
C ASP A 296 23.18 51.57 1.38
N ILE A 297 23.08 50.28 1.01
CA ILE A 297 22.25 49.32 1.74
C ILE A 297 22.91 48.99 3.08
N SER A 298 22.19 49.27 4.16
CA SER A 298 22.67 49.02 5.53
C SER A 298 21.61 48.42 6.43
N VAL A 299 22.05 47.65 7.44
CA VAL A 299 21.17 47.14 8.48
C VAL A 299 20.60 48.32 9.28
N GLY A 300 19.29 48.29 9.53
CA GLY A 300 18.56 49.38 10.16
C GLY A 300 17.86 50.31 9.17
N LEU A 301 18.11 50.15 7.86
CA LEU A 301 17.45 50.94 6.83
C LEU A 301 15.92 50.79 6.90
N ARG A 302 15.21 51.92 6.87
CA ARG A 302 13.76 51.94 6.79
C ARG A 302 13.33 51.71 5.36
N VAL A 303 12.41 50.77 5.17
CA VAL A 303 11.95 50.37 3.85
C VAL A 303 10.42 50.29 3.78
N GLU A 304 9.87 50.49 2.59
CA GLU A 304 8.44 50.40 2.28
C GLU A 304 8.20 49.49 1.07
N ALA A 305 7.17 48.64 1.15
CA ALA A 305 6.79 47.75 0.06
C ALA A 305 6.21 48.52 -1.13
N VAL A 306 6.67 48.18 -2.34
CA VAL A 306 6.14 48.65 -3.61
C VAL A 306 5.42 47.49 -4.29
N TRP A 307 4.18 47.70 -4.72
CA TRP A 307 3.33 46.68 -5.33
C TRP A 307 3.49 46.65 -6.85
N LYS A 308 3.26 45.49 -7.46
CA LYS A 308 3.04 45.40 -8.91
C LYS A 308 1.70 46.03 -9.31
N ASP A 309 1.54 46.31 -10.59
CA ASP A 309 0.25 46.73 -11.13
C ASP A 309 -0.81 45.63 -10.91
N PRO A 310 -2.08 45.99 -10.65
CA PRO A 310 -3.13 45.01 -10.31
C PRO A 310 -3.28 43.85 -11.30
N GLU A 311 -3.05 44.11 -12.59
CA GLU A 311 -3.15 43.13 -13.67
C GLU A 311 -2.02 42.08 -13.64
N GLU A 312 -0.87 42.43 -13.06
CA GLU A 312 0.30 41.54 -12.95
C GLU A 312 0.30 40.69 -11.67
N ARG A 313 -0.64 40.94 -10.75
CA ARG A 313 -0.68 40.24 -9.45
C ARG A 313 -1.32 38.87 -9.57
N THR A 314 -0.62 37.87 -9.08
CA THR A 314 -0.96 36.46 -9.27
C THR A 314 -1.40 35.76 -7.98
N GLY A 315 -1.25 36.39 -6.82
CA GLY A 315 -1.51 35.78 -5.52
C GLY A 315 -0.27 35.07 -5.00
N THR A 316 0.88 35.74 -5.11
CA THR A 316 2.17 35.23 -4.64
C THR A 316 2.92 36.32 -3.88
N LEU A 317 4.01 35.96 -3.18
CA LEU A 317 4.84 36.95 -2.49
C LEU A 317 5.38 38.02 -3.46
N TYR A 318 5.61 37.65 -4.73
CA TYR A 318 6.08 38.54 -5.79
C TYR A 318 5.04 39.54 -6.31
N ASP A 319 3.85 39.60 -5.71
CA ASP A 319 2.91 40.70 -5.94
C ASP A 319 3.41 41.98 -5.26
N ILE A 320 4.22 41.83 -4.19
CA ILE A 320 5.18 42.86 -3.80
C ILE A 320 6.30 42.81 -4.84
N LYS A 321 6.57 43.94 -5.48
CA LYS A 321 7.57 44.05 -6.54
C LYS A 321 8.97 44.08 -5.94
N TYR A 322 9.16 44.93 -4.93
CA TYR A 322 10.36 45.10 -4.13
C TYR A 322 10.03 45.99 -2.92
N PHE A 323 11.01 46.19 -2.04
CA PHE A 323 11.00 47.22 -1.02
C PHE A 323 12.00 48.31 -1.38
N ARG A 324 11.62 49.57 -1.15
CA ARG A 324 12.49 50.73 -1.36
C ARG A 324 12.80 51.44 -0.04
N PRO A 325 13.91 52.19 0.07
CA PRO A 325 14.16 53.03 1.23
C PRO A 325 13.09 54.13 1.40
N VAL A 326 12.85 54.57 2.64
CA VAL A 326 11.92 55.66 2.99
C VAL A 326 12.46 56.64 4.01
#